data_AF-A0A7V8VSN3-F1
#
_entry.id   AF-A0A7V8VSN3-F1
#
_cell.length_a   1.000
_cell.length_b   1.000
_cell.length_c   1.000
_cell.angle_alpha   90.00
_cell.angle_beta   90.00
_cell.angle_gamma   90.00
#
_symmetry.space_group_name_H-M   'P 1'
#
loop_
_entity.id
_entity.type
_entity.pdbx_description
1 polymer ?
#
loop_
_entity_poly.entity_id
_entity_poly.type
_entity_poly.pdbx_seq_one_letter_code
_entity_poly.pdbx_strand_id
1 'polypeptide(L)'
;MMERGRDFLRAQVSNSVMQHRTLLENLEDHERQADDPRYRELCSRYIPRMREHQRMLDEYRTSLGDESGGGVKEAVGALLGKARDAVDAMRENDFLRVVGDVVTIRQAQDTFATFAAVGDQLGEPRLAEIGRMGETEHDEMQRDFNRLAQQLFVELARG
;
A
#
# COMPACT_ATOMS: atom_id res chain seq x y z
N MET A 1 -24.68 -19.04 -6.48
CA MET A 1 -23.35 -18.95 -7.15
C MET A 1 -22.91 -17.50 -7.31
N MET A 2 -23.76 -16.58 -7.77
CA MET A 2 -23.44 -15.14 -7.89
C MET A 2 -23.23 -14.41 -6.56
N GLU A 3 -23.94 -14.79 -5.49
CA GLU A 3 -23.78 -14.21 -4.14
C GLU A 3 -22.35 -14.40 -3.60
N ARG A 4 -21.79 -15.60 -3.77
CA ARG A 4 -20.38 -15.90 -3.40
C ARG A 4 -19.36 -15.05 -4.16
N GLY A 5 -19.66 -14.67 -5.41
CA GLY A 5 -18.78 -13.84 -6.23
C GLY A 5 -18.68 -12.40 -5.72
N ARG A 6 -19.83 -11.81 -5.34
CA ARG A 6 -19.86 -10.46 -4.73
C ARG A 6 -19.22 -10.45 -3.35
N ASP A 7 -19.45 -11.49 -2.55
CA ASP A 7 -18.80 -11.63 -1.24
C ASP A 7 -17.28 -11.77 -1.37
N PHE A 8 -16.81 -12.51 -2.37
CA PHE A 8 -15.38 -12.60 -2.67
C PHE A 8 -14.79 -11.24 -3.05
N LEU A 9 -15.43 -10.49 -3.96
CA LEU A 9 -14.97 -9.16 -4.35
C LEU A 9 -14.91 -8.21 -3.15
N ARG A 10 -15.96 -8.20 -2.31
CA ARG A 10 -15.99 -7.42 -1.06
C ARG A 10 -14.82 -7.77 -0.16
N ALA A 11 -14.56 -9.06 0.06
CA ALA A 11 -13.44 -9.51 0.89
C ALA A 11 -12.08 -9.07 0.34
N GLN A 12 -11.87 -9.14 -0.98
CA GLN A 12 -10.63 -8.67 -1.60
C GLN A 12 -10.45 -7.16 -1.44
N VAL A 13 -11.49 -6.37 -1.71
CA VAL A 13 -11.44 -4.90 -1.54
C VAL A 13 -11.16 -4.54 -0.07
N SER A 14 -11.81 -5.19 0.89
CA SER A 14 -11.59 -4.95 2.31
C SER A 14 -10.16 -5.32 2.74
N ASN A 15 -9.58 -6.38 2.20
CA ASN A 15 -8.17 -6.71 2.42
C ASN A 15 -7.22 -5.66 1.84
N SER A 16 -7.47 -5.21 0.61
CA SER A 16 -6.66 -4.18 -0.04
C SER A 16 -6.73 -2.84 0.70
N VAL A 17 -7.90 -2.47 1.23
CA VAL A 17 -8.05 -1.28 2.10
C VAL A 17 -7.15 -1.37 3.33
N MET A 18 -7.09 -2.53 3.99
CA MET A 18 -6.24 -2.69 5.16
C MET A 18 -4.75 -2.62 4.81
N GLN A 19 -4.33 -3.31 3.75
CA GLN A 19 -2.94 -3.32 3.30
C GLN A 19 -2.48 -1.92 2.87
N HIS A 20 -3.32 -1.21 2.12
CA HIS A 20 -3.03 0.16 1.69
C HIS A 20 -2.97 1.13 2.89
N ARG A 21 -3.80 0.91 3.92
CA ARG A 21 -3.73 1.70 5.16
C ARG A 21 -2.38 1.50 5.87
N THR A 22 -1.87 0.28 5.93
CA THR A 22 -0.53 0.01 6.49
C THR A 22 0.56 0.74 5.70
N LEU A 23 0.49 0.76 4.36
CA LEU A 23 1.44 1.56 3.56
C LEU A 23 1.36 3.04 3.92
N LEU A 24 0.15 3.62 4.01
CA LEU A 24 -0.01 5.02 4.37
C LEU A 24 0.52 5.32 5.78
N GLU A 25 0.22 4.49 6.76
CA GLU A 25 0.72 4.63 8.14
C GLU A 25 2.26 4.58 8.18
N ASN A 26 2.88 3.66 7.44
CA ASN A 26 4.35 3.61 7.34
C ASN A 26 4.94 4.91 6.78
N LEU A 27 4.35 5.46 5.71
CA LEU A 27 4.83 6.73 5.13
C LEU A 27 4.73 7.89 6.11
N GLU A 28 3.62 7.98 6.86
CA GLU A 28 3.43 9.02 7.87
C GLU A 28 4.40 8.88 9.05
N ASP A 29 4.73 7.65 9.43
CA ASP A 29 5.74 7.38 10.45
C ASP A 29 7.15 7.72 9.94
N HIS A 30 7.50 7.30 8.73
CA HIS A 30 8.81 7.57 8.13
C HIS A 30 9.03 9.06 7.84
N GLU A 31 8.01 9.82 7.46
CA GLU A 31 8.07 11.28 7.36
C GLU A 31 8.56 11.92 8.68
N ARG A 32 8.14 11.38 9.82
CA ARG A 32 8.47 11.92 11.16
C ARG A 32 9.76 11.36 11.73
N GLN A 33 10.06 10.09 11.45
CA GLN A 33 11.07 9.30 12.16
C GLN A 33 12.33 9.02 11.35
N ALA A 34 12.34 9.24 10.03
CA ALA A 34 13.53 9.05 9.22
C ALA A 34 14.60 10.09 9.57
N ASP A 35 15.85 9.63 9.60
CA ASP A 35 17.04 10.45 9.83
C ASP A 35 17.46 11.18 8.55
N ASP A 36 17.39 10.49 7.40
CA ASP A 36 17.71 11.01 6.08
C ASP A 36 16.64 12.01 5.60
N PRO A 37 17.01 13.28 5.36
CA PRO A 37 16.05 14.30 4.94
C PRO A 37 15.42 14.02 3.57
N ARG A 38 16.13 13.35 2.65
CA ARG A 38 15.59 12.98 1.33
C ARG A 38 14.49 11.95 1.47
N TYR A 39 14.61 11.06 2.45
CA TYR A 39 13.58 10.06 2.72
C TYR A 39 12.31 10.72 3.29
N ARG A 40 12.46 11.61 4.30
CA ARG A 40 11.33 12.37 4.84
C ARG A 40 10.60 13.17 3.77
N GLU A 41 11.36 13.88 2.93
CA GLU A 41 10.81 14.67 1.83
C GLU A 41 10.04 13.78 0.84
N LEU A 42 10.60 12.60 0.52
CA LEU A 42 9.96 11.66 -0.38
C LEU A 42 8.65 11.12 0.19
N CYS A 43 8.61 10.74 1.48
CA CYS A 43 7.37 10.35 2.16
C CYS A 43 6.34 11.51 2.13
N SER A 44 6.76 12.72 2.52
CA SER A 44 5.90 13.90 2.55
C SER A 44 5.26 14.21 1.19
N ARG A 45 6.02 14.05 0.10
CA ARG A 45 5.55 14.25 -1.28
C ARG A 45 4.40 13.30 -1.66
N TYR A 46 4.43 12.04 -1.22
CA TYR A 46 3.47 11.01 -1.65
C TYR A 46 2.28 10.85 -0.68
N ILE A 47 2.40 11.24 0.59
CA ILE A 47 1.32 11.12 1.59
C ILE A 47 -0.03 11.71 1.12
N PRO A 48 -0.12 12.93 0.55
CA PRO A 48 -1.41 13.48 0.12
C PRO A 48 -2.14 12.59 -0.89
N ARG A 49 -1.38 12.03 -1.84
CA ARG A 49 -1.90 11.13 -2.88
C ARG A 49 -2.30 9.77 -2.30
N MET A 50 -1.52 9.23 -1.37
CA MET A 50 -1.87 7.97 -0.69
C MET A 50 -3.12 8.13 0.18
N ARG A 51 -3.32 9.27 0.84
CA ARG A 51 -4.58 9.57 1.53
C ARG A 51 -5.77 9.58 0.59
N GLU A 52 -5.61 10.12 -0.61
CA GLU A 52 -6.64 10.11 -1.64
C GLU A 52 -6.99 8.68 -2.09
N HIS A 53 -6.00 7.86 -2.41
CA HIS A 53 -6.22 6.46 -2.76
C HIS A 53 -6.90 5.67 -1.64
N GLN A 54 -6.48 5.90 -0.40
CA GLN A 54 -7.10 5.28 0.78
C GLN A 54 -8.58 5.64 0.87
N ARG A 55 -8.91 6.92 0.70
CA ARG A 55 -10.30 7.41 0.68
C ARG A 55 -11.11 6.74 -0.43
N MET A 56 -10.58 6.68 -1.65
CA MET A 56 -11.26 6.05 -2.78
C MET A 56 -11.54 4.56 -2.56
N LEU A 57 -10.59 3.83 -1.98
CA LEU A 57 -10.75 2.43 -1.63
C LEU A 57 -11.81 2.25 -0.52
N ASP A 58 -11.79 3.10 0.51
CA ASP A 58 -12.80 3.10 1.58
C ASP A 58 -14.22 3.40 1.02
N GLU A 59 -14.35 4.39 0.13
CA GLU A 59 -15.62 4.74 -0.52
C GLU A 59 -16.13 3.62 -1.44
N TYR A 60 -15.23 2.95 -2.17
CA TYR A 60 -15.60 1.82 -3.01
C TYR A 60 -16.05 0.64 -2.14
N ARG A 61 -15.33 0.32 -1.07
CA ARG A 61 -15.71 -0.70 -0.10
C ARG A 61 -17.12 -0.43 0.47
N THR A 62 -17.40 0.80 0.90
CA THR A 62 -18.72 1.18 1.40
C THR A 62 -19.80 0.99 0.34
N SER A 63 -19.53 1.34 -0.94
CA SER A 63 -20.50 1.13 -2.02
C SER A 63 -20.83 -0.35 -2.32
N LEU A 64 -19.98 -1.29 -1.89
CA LEU A 64 -20.23 -2.73 -1.95
C LEU A 64 -21.10 -3.24 -0.78
N GLY A 65 -21.64 -2.35 0.06
CA GLY A 65 -22.51 -2.67 1.19
C GLY A 65 -21.78 -3.17 2.43
N ASP A 66 -20.48 -2.87 2.55
CA ASP A 66 -19.68 -3.17 3.75
C ASP A 66 -19.66 -1.91 4.64
N GLU A 67 -20.72 -1.72 5.43
CA GLU A 67 -20.92 -0.51 6.26
C GLU A 67 -20.21 -0.56 7.62
N SER A 68 -19.52 -1.64 7.99
CA SER A 68 -18.83 -1.71 9.28
C SER A 68 -17.76 -2.80 9.32
N GLY A 69 -16.60 -2.49 9.92
CA GLY A 69 -15.45 -3.38 10.11
C GLY A 69 -15.72 -4.61 10.99
N GLY A 70 -16.60 -5.51 10.53
CA GLY A 70 -17.07 -6.69 11.24
C GLY A 70 -16.40 -8.02 10.83
N GLY A 71 -15.58 -8.05 9.78
CA GLY A 71 -14.94 -9.28 9.29
C GLY A 71 -13.42 -9.38 9.47
N VAL A 72 -12.81 -8.44 10.18
CA VAL A 72 -11.35 -8.21 10.15
C VAL A 72 -10.58 -8.91 11.29
N LYS A 73 -11.26 -9.34 12.35
CA LYS A 73 -10.56 -9.72 13.61
C LYS A 73 -9.70 -10.99 13.54
N GLU A 74 -9.87 -11.87 12.56
CA GLU A 74 -9.15 -13.16 12.54
C GLU A 74 -7.99 -13.23 11.52
N ALA A 75 -8.04 -12.49 10.41
CA ALA A 75 -6.96 -12.50 9.41
C ALA A 75 -5.77 -11.58 9.76
N VAL A 76 -6.01 -10.54 10.57
CA VAL A 76 -4.99 -9.56 10.97
C VAL A 76 -3.98 -10.15 11.96
N GLY A 77 -4.38 -11.10 12.80
CA GLY A 77 -3.52 -11.64 13.86
C GLY A 77 -2.35 -12.50 13.38
N ALA A 78 -2.49 -13.21 12.24
CA ALA A 78 -1.48 -14.17 11.78
C ALA A 78 -0.38 -13.55 10.91
N LEU A 79 -0.67 -12.44 10.21
CA LEU A 79 0.30 -11.71 9.37
C LEU A 79 1.20 -10.78 10.21
N LEU A 80 0.66 -10.19 11.29
CA LEU A 80 1.40 -9.25 12.16
C LEU A 80 2.52 -9.92 12.97
N GLY A 81 2.36 -11.19 13.36
CA GLY A 81 3.29 -11.87 14.27
C GLY A 81 4.68 -12.15 13.70
N LYS A 82 4.79 -12.40 12.39
CA LYS A 82 6.08 -12.64 11.70
C LYS A 82 6.70 -11.39 11.09
N ALA A 83 5.91 -10.32 10.93
CA ALA A 83 6.39 -9.02 10.47
C ALA A 83 7.18 -8.29 11.56
N ARG A 84 6.88 -8.51 12.84
CA ARG A 84 7.46 -7.76 13.97
C ARG A 84 8.99 -7.82 14.05
N ASP A 85 9.59 -9.01 13.92
CA ASP A 85 11.06 -9.16 14.00
C ASP A 85 11.77 -8.57 12.77
N ALA A 86 11.13 -8.58 11.60
CA ALA A 86 11.64 -7.91 10.40
C ALA A 86 11.48 -6.38 10.51
N VAL A 87 10.38 -5.90 11.09
CA VAL A 87 10.09 -4.48 11.33
C VAL A 87 11.06 -3.87 12.35
N ASP A 88 11.40 -4.60 13.42
CA ASP A 88 12.38 -4.13 14.41
C ASP A 88 13.81 -4.07 13.83
N ALA A 89 14.18 -5.00 12.93
CA ALA A 89 15.46 -4.93 12.20
C ALA A 89 15.49 -3.81 11.15
N MET A 90 14.35 -3.50 10.50
CA MET A 90 14.24 -2.40 9.53
C MET A 90 14.28 -1.02 10.19
N ARG A 91 13.99 -0.93 11.49
CA ARG A 91 14.10 0.33 12.24
C ARG A 91 15.53 0.84 12.41
N GLU A 92 16.55 0.01 12.23
CA GLU A 92 17.94 0.35 12.57
C GLU A 92 18.61 1.32 11.58
N ASN A 93 18.13 1.41 10.34
CA ASN A 93 18.65 2.35 9.34
C ASN A 93 17.59 2.64 8.26
N ASP A 94 17.48 3.91 7.85
CA ASP A 94 16.56 4.34 6.80
C ASP A 94 16.69 3.57 5.49
N PHE A 95 17.87 3.05 5.14
CA PHE A 95 18.00 2.16 3.98
C PHE A 95 17.05 0.96 4.05
N LEU A 96 16.97 0.29 5.20
CA LEU A 96 16.09 -0.88 5.37
C LEU A 96 14.62 -0.47 5.37
N ARG A 97 14.28 0.69 5.95
CA ARG A 97 12.92 1.25 5.90
C ARG A 97 12.48 1.54 4.46
N VAL A 98 13.33 2.20 3.67
CA VAL A 98 13.06 2.48 2.25
C VAL A 98 12.86 1.19 1.46
N VAL A 99 13.70 0.16 1.68
CA VAL A 99 13.52 -1.15 1.03
C VAL A 99 12.19 -1.79 1.40
N GLY A 100 11.75 -1.66 2.66
CA GLY A 100 10.43 -2.12 3.10
C GLY A 100 9.29 -1.41 2.38
N ASP A 101 9.39 -0.09 2.29
CA ASP A 101 8.41 0.70 1.57
C ASP A 101 8.37 0.34 0.08
N VAL A 102 9.51 0.08 -0.57
CA VAL A 102 9.54 -0.39 -1.98
C VAL A 102 8.70 -1.67 -2.16
N VAL A 103 8.81 -2.62 -1.22
CA VAL A 103 8.04 -3.87 -1.29
C VAL A 103 6.55 -3.63 -1.12
N THR A 104 6.15 -2.82 -0.13
CA THR A 104 4.73 -2.53 0.13
C THR A 104 4.10 -1.68 -0.98
N ILE A 105 4.84 -0.72 -1.55
CA ILE A 105 4.42 0.05 -2.73
C ILE A 105 4.19 -0.88 -3.92
N ARG A 106 5.11 -1.83 -4.17
CA ARG A 106 4.95 -2.79 -5.28
C ARG A 106 3.73 -3.68 -5.10
N GLN A 107 3.50 -4.17 -3.88
CA GLN A 107 2.32 -4.97 -3.58
C GLN A 107 1.01 -4.18 -3.80
N ALA A 108 0.99 -2.90 -3.42
CA ALA A 108 -0.14 -2.03 -3.69
C ALA A 108 -0.35 -1.82 -5.20
N GLN A 109 0.73 -1.56 -5.96
CA GLN A 109 0.68 -1.46 -7.42
C GLN A 109 0.06 -2.71 -8.07
N ASP A 110 0.54 -3.90 -7.70
CA ASP A 110 0.04 -5.16 -8.25
C ASP A 110 -1.45 -5.40 -7.90
N THR A 111 -1.88 -4.93 -6.72
CA THR A 111 -3.29 -4.95 -6.30
C THR A 111 -4.14 -4.03 -7.18
N PHE A 112 -3.69 -2.80 -7.42
CA PHE A 112 -4.40 -1.87 -8.29
C PHE A 112 -4.45 -2.36 -9.75
N ALA A 113 -3.37 -2.92 -10.28
CA ALA A 113 -3.36 -3.55 -11.60
C ALA A 113 -4.39 -4.69 -11.70
N THR A 114 -4.54 -5.48 -10.63
CA THR A 114 -5.57 -6.52 -10.53
C THR A 114 -6.98 -5.93 -10.57
N PHE A 115 -7.23 -4.84 -9.83
CA PHE A 115 -8.51 -4.13 -9.87
C PHE A 115 -8.83 -3.55 -11.25
N ALA A 116 -7.84 -3.02 -11.96
CA ALA A 116 -8.00 -2.55 -13.32
C ALA A 116 -8.55 -3.67 -14.22
N ALA A 117 -7.83 -4.79 -14.27
CA ALA A 117 -8.16 -5.92 -15.12
C ALA A 117 -9.49 -6.59 -14.74
N VAL A 118 -9.73 -6.80 -13.44
CA VAL A 118 -10.96 -7.44 -12.95
C VAL A 118 -12.16 -6.52 -13.14
N GLY A 119 -12.01 -5.21 -12.93
CA GLY A 119 -13.07 -4.23 -13.17
C GLY A 119 -13.53 -4.25 -14.62
N ASP A 120 -12.61 -4.29 -15.58
CA ASP A 120 -12.95 -4.40 -17.00
C ASP A 120 -13.66 -5.71 -17.33
N GLN A 121 -13.20 -6.84 -16.77
CA GLN A 121 -13.81 -8.16 -17.01
C GLN A 121 -15.21 -8.32 -16.39
N LEU A 122 -15.43 -7.71 -15.23
CA LEU A 122 -16.72 -7.74 -14.53
C LEU A 122 -17.72 -6.70 -15.06
N GLY A 123 -17.28 -5.76 -15.89
CA GLY A 123 -18.10 -4.63 -16.30
C GLY A 123 -18.37 -3.65 -15.15
N GLU A 124 -17.37 -3.43 -14.29
CA GLU A 124 -17.38 -2.55 -13.12
C GLU A 124 -16.45 -1.34 -13.35
N PRO A 125 -16.92 -0.26 -14.03
CA PRO A 125 -16.04 0.81 -14.50
C PRO A 125 -15.32 1.54 -13.37
N ARG A 126 -15.97 1.69 -12.21
CA ARG A 126 -15.39 2.35 -11.05
C ARG A 126 -14.19 1.58 -10.47
N LEU A 127 -14.29 0.25 -10.39
CA LEU A 127 -13.17 -0.59 -9.94
C LEU A 127 -12.00 -0.49 -10.91
N ALA A 128 -12.30 -0.50 -12.20
CA ALA A 128 -11.31 -0.42 -13.25
C ALA A 128 -10.55 0.93 -13.23
N GLU A 129 -11.27 2.03 -13.01
CA GLU A 129 -10.71 3.38 -12.89
C GLU A 129 -9.80 3.51 -11.65
N ILE A 130 -10.27 3.06 -10.48
CA ILE A 130 -9.47 3.01 -9.25
C ILE A 130 -8.18 2.22 -9.50
N GLY A 131 -8.29 1.06 -10.15
CA GLY A 131 -7.16 0.22 -10.49
C GLY A 131 -6.13 0.91 -11.39
N ARG A 132 -6.55 1.49 -12.52
CA ARG A 132 -5.61 2.12 -13.47
C ARG A 132 -4.87 3.31 -12.89
N MET A 133 -5.58 4.15 -12.14
CA MET A 133 -4.97 5.30 -11.48
C MET A 133 -3.98 4.84 -10.41
N GLY A 134 -4.41 3.96 -9.51
CA GLY A 134 -3.57 3.46 -8.43
C GLY A 134 -2.32 2.75 -8.97
N GLU A 135 -2.44 1.94 -10.02
CA GLU A 135 -1.31 1.26 -10.67
C GLU A 135 -0.29 2.29 -11.19
N THR A 136 -0.75 3.26 -11.97
CA THR A 136 0.12 4.28 -12.59
C THR A 136 0.86 5.08 -11.53
N GLU A 137 0.15 5.49 -10.49
CA GLU A 137 0.71 6.38 -9.47
C GLU A 137 1.61 5.64 -8.47
N HIS A 138 1.35 4.36 -8.19
CA HIS A 138 2.28 3.54 -7.41
C HIS A 138 3.52 3.15 -8.22
N ASP A 139 3.41 2.99 -9.54
CA ASP A 139 4.58 2.79 -10.40
C ASP A 139 5.53 4.01 -10.38
N GLU A 140 4.98 5.22 -10.42
CA GLU A 140 5.75 6.47 -10.25
C GLU A 140 6.44 6.50 -8.88
N MET A 141 5.69 6.24 -7.81
CA MET A 141 6.20 6.22 -6.45
C MET A 141 7.31 5.17 -6.26
N GLN A 142 7.11 3.96 -6.80
CA GLN A 142 8.07 2.86 -6.71
C GLN A 142 9.41 3.25 -7.34
N ARG A 143 9.39 3.94 -8.48
CA ARG A 143 10.61 4.40 -9.17
C ARG A 143 11.41 5.39 -8.32
N ASP A 144 10.73 6.32 -7.66
CA ASP A 144 11.40 7.31 -6.82
C ASP A 144 11.98 6.69 -5.55
N PHE A 145 11.24 5.80 -4.88
CA PHE A 145 11.74 5.07 -3.70
C PHE A 145 12.92 4.15 -4.05
N ASN A 146 12.86 3.45 -5.18
CA ASN A 146 13.98 2.65 -5.68
C ASN A 146 15.23 3.50 -5.92
N ARG A 147 15.08 4.71 -6.48
CA ARG A 147 16.21 5.61 -6.71
C ARG A 147 16.87 6.00 -5.39
N LEU A 148 16.09 6.31 -4.36
CA LEU A 148 16.63 6.63 -3.04
C LEU A 148 17.31 5.40 -2.40
N ALA A 149 16.70 4.22 -2.46
CA ALA A 149 17.30 2.98 -1.95
C ALA A 149 18.68 2.72 -2.59
N GLN A 150 18.80 2.92 -3.90
CA GLN A 150 20.08 2.77 -4.62
C GLN A 150 21.13 3.79 -4.15
N GLN A 151 20.74 5.04 -3.92
CA GLN A 151 21.65 6.08 -3.41
C GLN A 151 22.16 5.72 -2.01
N LEU A 152 21.26 5.39 -1.10
CA LEU A 152 21.60 4.99 0.27
C LEU A 152 22.48 3.74 0.29
N PHE A 153 22.19 2.75 -0.56
CA PHE A 153 23.03 1.56 -0.69
C PHE A 153 24.47 1.92 -1.07
N VAL A 154 24.66 2.79 -2.07
CA VAL A 154 25.99 3.22 -2.51
C VAL A 154 26.72 3.98 -1.41
N GLU A 155 26.03 4.86 -0.68
CA GLU A 155 26.59 5.63 0.43
C GLU A 155 27.04 4.69 1.57
N LEU A 156 26.17 3.79 2.02
CA LEU A 156 26.49 2.81 3.07
C LEU A 156 27.63 1.86 2.67
N ALA A 157 27.69 1.46 1.41
CA ALA A 157 28.76 0.60 0.90
C ALA A 157 30.13 1.32 0.82
N ARG A 158 30.15 2.65 0.76
CA ARG A 158 31.38 3.47 0.66
C ARG A 158 31.94 3.89 2.01
N GLY A 159 31.10 3.97 3.05
CA GLY A 159 31.46 4.44 4.39
C GLY A 159 31.18 5.92 4.55
#